data_AF-A0A3N5I096-F1
#
_entry.id   AF-A0A3N5I096-F1
#
_cell.length_a   1.000
_cell.length_b   1.000
_cell.length_c   1.000
_cell.angle_alpha   90.00
_cell.angle_beta   90.00
_cell.angle_gamma   90.00
#
_symmetry.space_group_name_H-M   'P 1'
#
loop_
_entity.id
_entity.type
_entity.pdbx_description
1 polymer ?
#
loop_
_entity_poly.entity_id
_entity_poly.type
_entity_poly.pdbx_seq_one_letter_code
_entity_poly.pdbx_strand_id
1 'polypeptide(L)'
;IVSLHSFTPIWKSTPRPWHVGILWDRDAATAQAMMQGFAAQGGIVVGDNEPYHGALEGDTIDTHANRRGLPHGLIELRQDLIATKSGVDEWVERVARVLQAILNDPPRVRQVPDGHG
;
A
#
# COMPACT_ATOMS: atom_id res chain seq x y z
N ILE A 1 -2.18 2.81 -10.33
CA ILE A 1 -2.27 4.07 -9.53
C ILE A 1 -1.74 3.78 -8.14
N VAL A 2 -0.92 4.65 -7.56
CA VAL A 2 -0.46 4.49 -6.17
C VAL A 2 -0.86 5.73 -5.39
N SER A 3 -1.58 5.55 -4.30
CA SER A 3 -1.79 6.61 -3.30
C SER A 3 -0.80 6.40 -2.16
N LEU A 4 -0.15 7.48 -1.72
CA LEU A 4 0.89 7.42 -0.69
C LEU A 4 0.56 8.40 0.42
N HIS A 5 0.45 7.87 1.63
CA HIS A 5 0.10 8.58 2.83
C HIS A 5 1.07 8.24 3.96
N SER A 6 0.90 8.93 5.07
CA SER A 6 1.61 8.61 6.29
C SER A 6 0.68 8.66 7.50
N PHE A 7 1.00 7.89 8.53
CA PHE A 7 0.26 7.84 9.78
C PHE A 7 1.15 8.04 11.01
N THR A 8 0.55 8.54 12.10
CA THR A 8 1.26 8.74 13.38
C THR A 8 1.64 7.39 14.01
N PRO A 9 2.82 7.24 14.62
CA PRO A 9 3.25 5.97 15.22
C PRO A 9 2.46 5.55 16.46
N ILE A 10 1.78 6.51 17.10
CA ILE A 10 0.95 6.29 18.27
C ILE A 10 -0.39 6.99 18.03
N TRP A 11 -1.49 6.34 18.40
CA TRP A 11 -2.83 6.91 18.39
C TRP A 11 -3.52 6.71 19.73
N LYS A 12 -3.88 7.81 20.41
CA LYS A 12 -4.53 7.79 21.74
C LYS A 12 -3.86 6.80 22.71
N SER A 13 -2.53 6.82 22.76
CA SER A 13 -1.66 5.93 23.57
C SER A 13 -1.46 4.50 23.05
N THR A 14 -2.11 4.10 21.96
CA THR A 14 -1.88 2.78 21.33
C THR A 14 -0.75 2.87 20.31
N PRO A 15 0.36 2.13 20.48
CA PRO A 15 1.40 2.03 19.46
C PRO A 15 0.88 1.33 18.20
N ARG A 16 1.30 1.82 17.03
CA ARG A 16 1.04 1.18 15.73
C ARG A 16 2.34 0.50 15.25
N PRO A 17 2.45 -0.83 15.37
CA PRO A 17 3.72 -1.54 15.23
C PRO A 17 4.20 -1.61 13.77
N TRP A 18 3.27 -1.46 12.81
CA TRP A 18 3.58 -1.53 11.39
C TRP A 18 4.46 -0.37 10.96
N HIS A 19 5.44 -0.66 10.13
CA HIS A 19 6.27 0.35 9.49
C HIS A 19 5.58 0.86 8.24
N VAL A 20 4.90 -0.04 7.51
CA VAL A 20 4.12 0.27 6.31
C VAL A 20 2.81 -0.52 6.31
N GLY A 21 1.71 0.12 5.97
CA GLY A 21 0.40 -0.47 5.75
C GLY A 21 0.06 -0.49 4.26
N ILE A 22 -0.55 -1.58 3.79
CA ILE A 22 -1.12 -1.68 2.45
C ILE A 22 -2.64 -1.77 2.59
N LEU A 23 -3.32 -0.72 2.11
CA LEU A 23 -4.77 -0.59 2.19
C LEU A 23 -5.36 -0.95 0.83
N TRP A 24 -6.37 -1.81 0.83
CA TRP A 24 -6.94 -2.35 -0.40
C TRP A 24 -8.34 -2.91 -0.20
N ASP A 25 -9.09 -3.04 -1.31
CA ASP A 25 -10.43 -3.60 -1.37
C ASP A 25 -10.51 -4.67 -2.49
N ARG A 26 -10.51 -4.25 -3.75
CA ARG A 26 -10.78 -5.15 -4.90
C ARG A 26 -9.54 -5.75 -5.56
N ASP A 27 -8.38 -5.13 -5.32
CA ASP A 27 -7.10 -5.53 -5.91
C ASP A 27 -6.21 -6.31 -4.93
N ALA A 28 -6.65 -7.52 -4.59
CA ALA A 28 -5.90 -8.42 -3.71
C ALA A 28 -4.51 -8.75 -4.27
N ALA A 29 -4.40 -8.96 -5.58
CA ALA A 29 -3.16 -9.44 -6.16
C ALA A 29 -2.06 -8.36 -6.18
N THR A 30 -2.39 -7.09 -6.41
CA THR A 30 -1.39 -6.00 -6.30
C THR A 30 -1.05 -5.77 -4.83
N ALA A 31 -2.05 -5.76 -3.94
CA ALA A 31 -1.82 -5.60 -2.51
C ALA A 31 -0.90 -6.69 -1.94
N GLN A 32 -1.17 -7.96 -2.27
CA GLN A 32 -0.32 -9.09 -1.87
C GLN A 32 1.11 -8.96 -2.42
N ALA A 33 1.26 -8.57 -3.69
CA ALA A 33 2.59 -8.35 -4.27
C ALA A 33 3.36 -7.24 -3.54
N MET A 34 2.69 -6.14 -3.18
CA MET A 34 3.30 -5.06 -2.39
C MET A 34 3.70 -5.53 -0.99
N MET A 35 2.78 -6.20 -0.28
CA MET A 35 3.03 -6.69 1.08
C MET A 35 4.22 -7.67 1.11
N GLN A 36 4.26 -8.62 0.16
CA GLN A 36 5.39 -9.56 0.02
C GLN A 36 6.69 -8.83 -0.33
N GLY A 37 6.63 -7.85 -1.24
CA GLY A 37 7.79 -7.04 -1.63
C GLY A 37 8.38 -6.24 -0.47
N PHE A 38 7.56 -5.71 0.44
CA PHE A 38 8.06 -5.05 1.65
C PHE A 38 8.60 -6.07 2.67
N ALA A 39 7.87 -7.16 2.93
CA ALA A 39 8.30 -8.18 3.88
C ALA A 39 9.66 -8.81 3.49
N ALA A 40 9.89 -9.03 2.20
CA ALA A 40 11.15 -9.58 1.67
C ALA A 40 12.38 -8.67 1.90
N GLN A 41 12.20 -7.38 2.19
CA GLN A 41 13.32 -6.47 2.47
C GLN A 41 13.90 -6.64 3.88
N GLY A 42 13.23 -7.40 4.75
CA GLY A 42 13.68 -7.66 6.12
C GLY A 42 13.52 -6.46 7.06
N GLY A 43 13.27 -6.72 8.34
CA GLY A 43 13.12 -5.68 9.37
C GLY A 43 11.89 -4.78 9.21
N ILE A 44 11.00 -5.07 8.26
CA ILE A 44 9.75 -4.33 8.03
C ILE A 44 8.58 -5.14 8.57
N VAL A 45 7.82 -4.54 9.49
CA VAL A 45 6.50 -5.03 9.90
C VAL A 45 5.46 -4.41 8.97
N VAL A 46 4.77 -5.25 8.20
CA VAL A 46 3.76 -4.85 7.21
C VAL A 46 2.36 -5.00 7.80
N GLY A 47 1.51 -4.00 7.63
CA GLY A 47 0.09 -4.04 7.97
C GLY A 47 -0.77 -4.37 6.75
N ASP A 48 -1.68 -5.32 6.88
CA ASP A 48 -2.71 -5.63 5.89
C ASP A 48 -4.00 -4.91 6.30
N ASN A 49 -4.40 -3.86 5.56
CA ASN A 49 -5.51 -2.99 5.95
C ASN A 49 -5.38 -2.41 7.37
N GLU A 50 -4.15 -2.00 7.71
CA GLU A 50 -3.79 -1.36 8.96
C GLU A 50 -2.95 -0.10 8.68
N PRO A 51 -3.06 0.98 9.46
CA PRO A 51 -3.91 1.14 10.65
C PRO A 51 -5.38 1.52 10.33
N TYR A 52 -5.74 1.57 9.05
CA TYR A 52 -7.07 1.88 8.56
C TYR A 52 -7.48 0.85 7.51
N HIS A 53 -8.79 0.71 7.31
CA HIS A 53 -9.32 -0.12 6.23
C HIS A 53 -9.32 0.64 4.90
N GLY A 54 -8.89 -0.01 3.82
CA GLY A 54 -8.75 0.59 2.49
C GLY A 54 -10.01 0.65 1.63
N ALA A 55 -11.13 0.07 2.08
CA ALA A 55 -12.39 0.05 1.34
C ALA A 55 -13.25 1.28 1.67
N LEU A 56 -12.86 2.46 1.17
CA LEU A 56 -13.62 3.70 1.36
C LEU A 56 -14.27 4.14 0.05
N GLU A 57 -15.60 4.07 -0.02
CA GLU A 57 -16.36 4.53 -1.18
C GLU A 57 -16.12 6.03 -1.44
N GLY A 58 -15.84 6.39 -2.68
CA GLY A 58 -15.58 7.76 -3.09
C GLY A 58 -14.18 8.29 -2.77
N ASP A 59 -13.28 7.48 -2.20
CA ASP A 59 -11.88 7.87 -2.04
C ASP A 59 -11.13 7.91 -3.39
N THR A 60 -9.84 8.28 -3.35
CA THR A 60 -8.98 8.38 -4.54
C THR A 60 -8.85 7.03 -5.26
N ILE A 61 -8.74 5.93 -4.52
CA ILE A 61 -8.54 4.59 -5.09
C ILE A 61 -9.85 4.10 -5.71
N ASP A 62 -10.97 4.27 -5.03
CA ASP A 62 -12.29 3.93 -5.55
C ASP A 62 -12.56 4.68 -6.87
N THR A 63 -12.42 6.00 -6.83
CA THR A 63 -12.76 6.89 -7.95
C THR A 63 -11.85 6.66 -9.16
N HIS A 64 -10.54 6.55 -8.95
CA HIS A 64 -9.58 6.59 -10.06
C HIS A 64 -9.03 5.22 -10.47
N ALA A 65 -9.11 4.20 -9.61
CA ALA A 65 -8.59 2.87 -9.89
C ALA A 65 -9.66 1.77 -9.92
N ASN A 66 -10.40 1.56 -8.83
CA ASN A 66 -11.36 0.45 -8.71
C ASN A 66 -12.42 0.48 -9.79
N ARG A 67 -13.11 1.61 -9.96
CA ARG A 67 -14.17 1.78 -10.97
C ARG A 67 -13.69 1.59 -12.41
N ARG A 68 -12.38 1.61 -12.63
CA ARG A 68 -11.74 1.46 -13.94
C ARG A 68 -10.99 0.13 -14.09
N GLY A 69 -11.02 -0.73 -13.08
CA GLY A 69 -10.29 -2.00 -13.07
C GLY A 69 -8.76 -1.85 -13.19
N LEU A 70 -8.20 -0.71 -12.77
CA LEU A 70 -6.76 -0.46 -12.89
C LEU A 70 -5.99 -1.05 -11.70
N PRO A 71 -4.79 -1.63 -11.92
CA PRO A 71 -3.91 -2.03 -10.84
C PRO A 71 -3.59 -0.86 -9.91
N HIS A 72 -3.69 -1.08 -8.61
CA HIS A 72 -3.46 -0.02 -7.64
C HIS A 72 -2.98 -0.49 -6.28
N GLY A 73 -2.47 0.47 -5.50
CA GLY A 73 -2.14 0.28 -4.10
C GLY A 73 -2.23 1.59 -3.32
N LEU A 74 -2.65 1.51 -2.07
CA LEU A 74 -2.60 2.60 -1.11
C LEU A 74 -1.56 2.24 -0.04
N ILE A 75 -0.49 3.04 0.02
CA ILE A 75 0.60 2.87 0.96
C ILE A 75 0.39 3.86 2.12
N GLU A 76 0.38 3.34 3.34
CA GLU A 76 0.42 4.11 4.57
C GLU A 76 1.79 3.92 5.23
N LEU A 77 2.61 4.97 5.30
CA LEU A 77 3.96 4.89 5.87
C LEU A 77 4.01 5.51 7.28
N ARG A 78 4.62 4.82 8.25
CA ARG A 78 4.70 5.37 9.61
C ARG A 78 5.60 6.62 9.61
N GLN A 79 5.05 7.76 9.99
CA GLN A 79 5.65 9.07 9.70
C GLN A 79 6.99 9.33 10.41
N ASP A 80 7.27 8.66 11.55
CA ASP A 80 8.55 8.78 12.24
C ASP A 80 9.72 8.27 11.39
N LEU A 81 9.45 7.32 10.49
CA LEU A 81 10.44 6.73 9.61
C LEU A 81 10.86 7.66 8.46
N ILE A 82 10.09 8.74 8.23
CA ILE A 82 10.34 9.76 7.21
C ILE A 82 10.49 11.17 7.81
N ALA A 83 10.79 11.26 9.11
CA ALA A 83 10.97 12.54 9.79
C ALA A 83 12.30 13.24 9.45
N THR A 84 13.23 12.55 8.78
CA THR A 84 14.56 13.04 8.42
C THR A 84 14.84 12.77 6.94
N LYS A 85 15.78 13.53 6.36
CA LYS A 85 16.21 13.29 4.97
C LYS A 85 16.68 11.85 4.75
N SER A 86 17.51 11.32 5.65
CA SER A 86 18.01 9.94 5.53
C SER A 86 16.88 8.92 5.60
N GLY A 87 15.88 9.14 6.46
CA GLY A 87 14.69 8.28 6.52
C GLY A 87 13.86 8.34 5.23
N VAL A 88 13.69 9.54 4.66
CA VAL A 88 13.05 9.70 3.34
C VAL A 88 13.84 8.97 2.25
N ASP A 89 15.15 9.17 2.17
CA ASP A 89 16.01 8.52 1.17
C ASP A 89 15.89 6.98 1.27
N GLU A 90 15.96 6.44 2.49
CA GLU A 90 15.79 5.01 2.75
C GLU A 90 14.42 4.50 2.26
N TRP A 91 13.34 5.19 2.61
CA TRP A 91 11.99 4.75 2.24
C TRP A 91 11.65 4.95 0.77
N VAL A 92 12.25 5.95 0.12
CA VAL A 92 12.20 6.09 -1.34
C VAL A 92 12.78 4.85 -2.01
N GLU A 93 13.96 4.39 -1.58
CA GLU A 93 14.56 3.16 -2.14
C GLU A 93 13.69 1.92 -1.87
N ARG A 94 13.16 1.80 -0.64
CA ARG A 94 12.32 0.66 -0.26
C ARG A 94 11.04 0.59 -1.09
N VAL A 95 10.35 1.71 -1.27
CA VAL A 95 9.14 1.81 -2.10
C VAL A 95 9.47 1.58 -3.57
N ALA A 96 10.54 2.19 -4.08
CA ALA A 96 10.96 2.04 -5.47
C ALA A 96 11.23 0.58 -5.83
N ARG A 97 11.91 -0.19 -4.97
CA ARG A 97 12.14 -1.62 -5.17
C ARG A 97 10.84 -2.41 -5.34
N VAL A 98 9.84 -2.13 -4.49
CA VAL A 98 8.52 -2.80 -4.57
C VAL A 98 7.79 -2.44 -5.86
N LEU A 99 7.72 -1.15 -6.18
CA LEU A 99 7.01 -0.69 -7.39
C LEU A 99 7.69 -1.16 -8.67
N GLN A 100 9.03 -1.16 -8.72
CA GLN A 100 9.78 -1.69 -9.87
C GLN A 100 9.53 -3.19 -10.06
N ALA A 101 9.49 -3.98 -8.98
CA ALA A 101 9.18 -5.40 -9.09
C ALA A 101 7.78 -5.65 -9.67
N ILE A 102 6.78 -4.87 -9.24
CA ILE A 102 5.41 -4.95 -9.76
C ILE A 102 5.31 -4.52 -11.22
N LEU A 103 6.02 -3.45 -11.60
CA LEU A 103 6.03 -2.96 -12.98
C LEU A 103 6.74 -3.90 -13.96
N ASN A 104 7.71 -4.68 -13.47
CA ASN A 104 8.46 -5.65 -14.26
C ASN A 104 7.80 -7.03 -14.31
N ASP A 105 6.79 -7.30 -13.47
CA ASP A 105 5.94 -8.50 -13.57
C ASP A 105 4.96 -8.30 -14.74
N PRO A 106 4.96 -9.16 -15.78
CA PRO A 106 4.02 -9.03 -16.90
C PRO A 106 2.57 -8.91 -16.40
N PRO A 107 1.72 -8.14 -17.10
CA PRO A 107 0.40 -7.81 -16.62
C PRO A 107 -0.38 -9.07 -16.28
N ARG A 108 -0.69 -9.24 -14.99
CA ARG A 108 -1.58 -10.30 -14.52
C ARG A 108 -2.94 -10.01 -15.12
N VAL A 109 -3.34 -10.80 -16.13
CA VAL A 109 -4.70 -10.76 -16.67
C VAL A 109 -5.66 -10.98 -15.51
N ARG A 110 -6.44 -9.96 -15.15
CA ARG A 110 -7.50 -10.10 -14.16
C ARG A 110 -8.84 -10.17 -14.84
N GLN A 111 -9.57 -11.23 -14.54
CA GLN A 111 -11.01 -11.27 -14.78
C GLN A 111 -11.64 -10.23 -13.87
N VAL A 112 -12.31 -9.26 -14.47
CA VAL A 112 -13.26 -8.40 -13.75
C VAL A 112 -14.39 -9.33 -13.32
N PRO A 113 -14.70 -9.47 -12.01
CA PRO A 113 -15.92 -10.15 -11.62
C PRO A 113 -17.09 -9.38 -12.25
N ASP A 114 -17.93 -10.08 -13.01
CA ASP A 114 -19.12 -9.50 -13.62
C ASP A 114 -19.89 -8.70 -12.57
N GLY A 115 -20.21 -7.45 -12.92
CA GLY A 115 -20.93 -6.54 -12.06
C GLY A 115 -22.18 -7.19 -11.50
N HIS A 116 -22.31 -7.17 -10.18
CA HIS A 116 -23.54 -7.49 -9.51
C HIS A 116 -23.95 -6.30 -8.64
N GLY A 117 -25.11 -5.73 -8.98
CA GLY A 117 -25.91 -4.83 -8.14
C GLY A 117 -25.84 -3.38 -8.52
#